data_AF-A0A519Y2V1-F1
#
_entry.id   AF-A0A519Y2V1-F1
#
_cell.length_a   1.000
_cell.length_b   1.000
_cell.length_c   1.000
_cell.angle_alpha   90.00
_cell.angle_beta   90.00
_cell.angle_gamma   90.00
#
_symmetry.space_group_name_H-M   'P 1'
#
loop_
_entity.id
_entity.type
_entity.pdbx_description
1 polymer ?
#
loop_
_entity_poly.entity_id
_entity_poly.type
_entity_poly.pdbx_seq_one_letter_code
_entity_poly.pdbx_strand_id
1 'polypeptide(L)'
;MNKHIKKIKISLAFLFLFVAQVSIAQTFTNPLLPSGADPWSIYKDGYYYYTHSMQNKLVIWKTKNLADLKTAEKKTIFIPPPNTAYSTELWAPEIHFISGKWYVYFAADDGNNNN
;
A
#
# COMPACT_ATOMS: atom_id res chain seq x y z
N MET A 1 29.69 63.66 25.52
CA MET A 1 30.10 62.32 25.95
C MET A 1 28.84 61.45 26.03
N ASN A 2 28.87 60.23 25.48
CA ASN A 2 27.78 59.23 25.36
C ASN A 2 26.67 59.61 24.34
N LYS A 3 26.64 59.17 23.08
CA LYS A 3 27.14 57.96 22.39
C LYS A 3 26.53 56.63 22.87
N HIS A 4 25.20 56.52 23.00
CA HIS A 4 24.55 55.20 22.93
C HIS A 4 23.30 55.16 22.03
N ILE A 5 23.58 54.77 20.78
CA ILE A 5 22.88 53.73 20.01
C ILE A 5 21.42 54.04 19.60
N LYS A 6 21.34 54.80 18.50
CA LYS A 6 20.43 54.50 17.39
C LYS A 6 20.54 53.01 17.04
N LYS A 7 19.41 52.32 16.94
CA LYS A 7 19.01 51.30 15.92
C LYS A 7 18.03 50.27 16.48
N ILE A 8 16.84 50.70 16.87
CA ILE A 8 15.65 49.82 16.81
C ILE A 8 15.13 49.91 15.38
N LYS A 9 15.87 49.29 14.46
CA LYS A 9 15.45 48.96 13.10
C LYS A 9 16.05 47.60 12.77
N ILE A 10 15.76 46.61 13.61
CA ILE A 10 15.99 45.21 13.27
C ILE A 10 14.63 44.67 12.86
N SER A 11 14.37 44.86 11.57
CA SER A 11 13.51 44.07 10.70
C SER A 11 12.18 43.59 11.26
N LEU A 12 11.15 44.42 11.07
CA LEU A 12 9.74 44.03 10.93
C LEU A 12 9.50 43.11 9.68
N ALA A 13 10.53 42.38 9.24
CA ALA A 13 10.56 41.61 7.99
C ALA A 13 10.59 40.09 8.24
N PHE A 14 10.47 39.63 9.49
CA PHE A 14 10.45 38.21 9.82
C PHE A 14 9.08 37.67 10.30
N LEU A 15 8.02 38.48 10.27
CA LEU A 15 6.75 38.10 10.91
C LEU A 15 5.71 37.41 10.02
N PHE A 16 5.89 37.29 8.70
CA PHE A 16 4.83 36.71 7.86
C PHE A 16 5.38 35.84 6.74
N LEU A 17 5.79 34.61 7.07
CA LEU A 17 5.80 33.50 6.11
C LEU A 17 5.55 32.18 6.86
N PHE A 18 4.51 32.14 7.69
CA PHE A 18 3.84 30.88 7.99
C PHE A 18 2.76 30.69 6.91
N VAL A 19 3.19 30.29 5.72
CA VAL A 19 2.25 29.80 4.70
C VAL A 19 1.72 28.49 5.26
N ALA A 20 0.48 28.49 5.74
CA ALA A 20 -0.23 27.26 6.01
C ALA A 20 -0.28 26.48 4.70
N GLN A 21 0.51 25.41 4.59
CA GLN A 21 0.36 24.47 3.49
C GLN A 21 -0.96 23.75 3.71
N VAL A 22 -2.00 24.25 3.05
CA VAL A 22 -3.25 23.52 2.92
C VAL A 22 -2.94 22.32 2.02
N SER A 23 -2.71 21.16 2.64
CA SER A 23 -2.58 19.92 1.90
C SER A 23 -3.95 19.62 1.27
N ILE A 24 -4.04 19.75 -0.05
CA ILE A 24 -5.21 19.24 -0.78
C ILE A 24 -5.22 17.73 -0.58
N ALA A 25 -6.32 17.19 -0.04
CA ALA A 25 -6.48 15.75 0.08
C ALA A 25 -6.39 15.12 -1.32
N GLN A 26 -5.46 14.18 -1.48
CA GLN A 26 -5.37 13.41 -2.73
C GLN A 26 -6.57 12.45 -2.79
N THR A 27 -7.24 12.45 -3.94
CA THR A 27 -8.37 11.57 -4.23
C THR A 27 -7.98 10.52 -5.26
N PHE A 28 -8.80 9.48 -5.38
CA PHE A 28 -8.64 8.43 -6.39
C PHE A 28 -9.99 8.07 -6.99
N THR A 29 -9.97 7.45 -8.16
CA THR A 29 -11.18 7.03 -8.88
C THR A 29 -11.38 5.53 -8.75
N ASN A 30 -12.58 5.14 -8.34
CA ASN A 30 -13.02 3.76 -8.33
C ASN A 30 -13.62 3.33 -9.68
N PRO A 31 -13.56 2.03 -10.02
CA PRO A 31 -12.83 0.99 -9.29
C PRO A 31 -11.32 1.03 -9.60
N LEU A 32 -10.50 0.61 -8.62
CA LEU A 32 -9.04 0.51 -8.75
C LEU A 32 -8.61 -0.57 -9.76
N LEU A 33 -9.34 -1.68 -9.85
CA LEU A 33 -9.17 -2.74 -10.85
C LEU A 33 -10.56 -3.12 -11.39
N PRO A 34 -10.67 -3.59 -12.65
CA PRO A 34 -11.96 -4.02 -13.21
C PRO A 34 -12.54 -5.26 -12.50
N SER A 35 -11.69 -6.07 -11.87
CA SER A 35 -12.03 -7.23 -11.06
C SER A 35 -10.98 -7.47 -9.98
N GLY A 36 -11.35 -8.21 -8.94
CA GLY A 36 -10.47 -8.61 -7.84
C GLY A 36 -11.23 -8.71 -6.52
N ALA A 37 -11.84 -9.88 -6.29
CA ALA A 37 -12.53 -10.17 -5.04
C ALA A 37 -11.53 -10.29 -3.88
N ASP A 38 -12.00 -9.98 -2.67
CA ASP A 38 -11.22 -10.08 -1.44
C ASP A 38 -9.92 -9.25 -1.48
N PRO A 39 -10.01 -7.94 -1.79
CA PRO A 39 -8.83 -7.09 -1.88
C PRO A 39 -8.18 -6.89 -0.51
N TRP A 40 -6.88 -7.07 -0.44
CA TRP A 40 -6.07 -6.75 0.73
C TRP A 40 -4.86 -5.90 0.35
N SER A 41 -4.49 -4.94 1.21
CA SER A 41 -3.26 -4.18 1.03
C SER A 41 -2.60 -3.81 2.35
N ILE A 42 -1.26 -3.84 2.35
CA ILE A 42 -0.45 -3.27 3.43
C ILE A 42 0.55 -2.26 2.89
N TYR A 43 0.91 -1.28 3.73
CA TYR A 43 1.96 -0.33 3.44
C TYR A 43 3.23 -0.68 4.19
N LYS A 44 4.36 -0.78 3.48
CA LYS A 44 5.67 -1.04 4.07
C LYS A 44 6.76 -0.37 3.24
N ASP A 45 7.69 0.32 3.91
CA ASP A 45 8.90 0.92 3.34
C ASP A 45 8.68 1.75 2.06
N GLY A 46 7.62 2.57 2.03
CA GLY A 46 7.35 3.45 0.90
C GLY A 46 6.46 2.84 -0.19
N TYR A 47 5.99 1.60 -0.02
CA TYR A 47 5.18 0.90 -1.02
C TYR A 47 3.93 0.28 -0.41
N TYR A 48 2.85 0.29 -1.19
CA TYR A 48 1.72 -0.60 -1.04
C TYR A 48 2.01 -1.95 -1.68
N TYR A 49 1.70 -3.01 -0.94
CA TYR A 49 1.66 -4.37 -1.40
C TYR A 49 0.20 -4.79 -1.42
N TYR A 50 -0.29 -5.28 -2.56
CA TYR A 50 -1.70 -5.59 -2.75
C TYR A 50 -1.89 -7.02 -3.25
N THR A 51 -2.96 -7.66 -2.80
CA THR A 51 -3.36 -9.02 -3.15
C THR A 51 -4.89 -9.07 -3.35
N HIS A 52 -5.36 -10.04 -4.13
CA HIS A 52 -6.78 -10.38 -4.26
C HIS A 52 -6.92 -11.84 -4.75
N SER A 53 -8.13 -12.37 -4.68
CA SER A 53 -8.44 -13.75 -5.09
C SER A 53 -8.23 -13.97 -6.60
N MET A 54 -7.26 -14.82 -6.93
CA MET A 54 -6.95 -15.26 -8.31
C MET A 54 -7.33 -16.73 -8.57
N GLN A 55 -7.85 -17.44 -7.55
CA GLN A 55 -8.30 -18.84 -7.55
C GLN A 55 -7.22 -19.92 -7.74
N ASN A 56 -6.17 -19.68 -8.53
CA ASN A 56 -5.18 -20.72 -8.85
C ASN A 56 -3.73 -20.36 -8.53
N LYS A 57 -3.49 -19.17 -7.98
CA LYS A 57 -2.15 -18.66 -7.65
C LYS A 57 -2.25 -17.49 -6.70
N LEU A 58 -1.14 -17.17 -6.04
CA LEU A 58 -1.01 -15.95 -5.26
C LEU A 58 -0.15 -14.95 -6.01
N VAL A 59 -0.67 -13.73 -6.17
CA VAL A 59 -0.02 -12.63 -6.89
C VAL A 59 0.04 -11.42 -5.96
N ILE A 60 1.21 -10.78 -5.91
CA ILE A 60 1.40 -9.52 -5.20
C ILE A 60 1.63 -8.42 -6.22
N TRP A 61 0.89 -7.32 -6.09
CA TRP A 61 1.18 -6.05 -6.73
C TRP A 61 2.01 -5.18 -5.80
N LYS A 62 2.95 -4.42 -6.35
CA LYS A 62 3.76 -3.45 -5.60
C LYS A 62 3.66 -2.08 -6.28
N THR A 63 3.24 -1.06 -5.53
CA THR A 63 3.14 0.32 -6.05
C THR A 63 3.45 1.34 -4.97
N LYS A 64 3.92 2.53 -5.34
CA LYS A 64 4.06 3.67 -4.40
C LYS A 64 2.71 4.35 -4.13
N ASN A 65 1.74 4.20 -5.04
CA ASN A 65 0.42 4.80 -4.95
C ASN A 65 -0.63 3.77 -5.37
N LEU A 66 -1.59 3.50 -4.48
CA LEU A 66 -2.64 2.51 -4.72
C LEU A 66 -3.58 2.93 -5.87
N ALA A 67 -3.66 4.22 -6.21
CA ALA A 67 -4.39 4.69 -7.40
C ALA A 67 -3.79 4.18 -8.72
N ASP A 68 -2.50 3.84 -8.73
CA ASP A 68 -1.77 3.35 -9.91
C ASP A 68 -1.82 1.81 -10.02
N LEU A 69 -2.66 1.14 -9.24
CA LEU A 69 -2.71 -0.33 -9.16
C LEU A 69 -2.95 -1.02 -10.51
N LYS A 70 -3.66 -0.35 -11.44
CA LYS A 70 -3.92 -0.86 -12.81
C LYS A 70 -2.63 -1.11 -13.60
N THR A 71 -1.60 -0.29 -13.37
CA THR A 71 -0.31 -0.33 -14.09
C THR A 71 0.85 -0.78 -13.20
N ALA A 72 0.56 -1.09 -11.93
CA ALA A 72 1.56 -1.53 -10.96
C ALA A 72 2.23 -2.86 -11.38
N GLU A 73 3.51 -3.00 -11.03
CA GLU A 73 4.22 -4.26 -11.17
C GLU A 73 3.53 -5.33 -10.32
N LYS A 74 3.37 -6.53 -10.89
CA LYS A 74 2.80 -7.68 -10.19
C LYS A 74 3.63 -8.93 -10.39
N LYS A 75 3.74 -9.74 -9.35
CA LYS A 75 4.52 -10.98 -9.35
C LYS A 75 3.73 -12.13 -8.75
N THR A 76 3.67 -13.24 -9.47
CA THR A 76 3.20 -14.52 -8.91
C THR A 76 4.25 -15.02 -7.92
N ILE A 77 3.83 -15.26 -6.69
CA ILE A 77 4.72 -15.74 -5.61
C ILE A 77 4.47 -17.20 -5.25
N PHE A 78 3.30 -17.73 -5.61
CA PHE A 78 2.95 -19.11 -5.32
C PHE A 78 1.99 -19.64 -6.39
N ILE A 79 2.31 -20.83 -6.87
CA ILE A 79 1.41 -21.69 -7.66
C ILE A 79 1.39 -23.00 -6.88
N PRO A 80 0.21 -23.49 -6.45
CA PRO A 80 0.17 -24.70 -5.66
C PRO A 80 0.57 -25.92 -6.51
N PRO A 81 1.26 -26.91 -5.91
CA PRO A 81 1.48 -28.19 -6.55
C PRO A 81 0.13 -28.89 -6.78
N PRO A 82 -0.05 -29.58 -7.92
CA PRO A 82 -1.29 -30.29 -8.22
C PRO A 82 -1.53 -31.45 -7.25
N ASN A 83 -2.79 -31.85 -7.09
CA ASN A 83 -3.21 -33.01 -6.29
C ASN A 83 -2.82 -32.91 -4.80
N THR A 84 -2.94 -31.71 -4.24
CA THR A 84 -2.73 -31.46 -2.80
C THR A 84 -3.99 -30.87 -2.18
N ALA A 85 -4.08 -30.91 -0.85
CA ALA A 85 -5.19 -30.34 -0.07
C ALA A 85 -5.38 -28.82 -0.27
N TYR A 86 -4.45 -28.16 -0.96
CA TYR A 86 -4.41 -26.73 -1.21
C TYR A 86 -4.13 -26.44 -2.70
N SER A 87 -4.53 -27.35 -3.58
CA SER A 87 -4.21 -27.28 -5.02
C SER A 87 -5.19 -26.45 -5.83
N THR A 88 -6.37 -26.16 -5.30
CA THR A 88 -7.44 -25.44 -5.99
C THR A 88 -8.09 -24.40 -5.09
N GLU A 89 -8.88 -23.52 -5.72
CA GLU A 89 -9.76 -22.59 -5.00
C GLU A 89 -9.03 -21.71 -3.96
N LEU A 90 -7.92 -21.10 -4.37
CA LEU A 90 -7.15 -20.18 -3.53
C LEU A 90 -7.91 -18.86 -3.34
N TRP A 91 -8.27 -18.56 -2.08
CA TRP A 91 -9.14 -17.44 -1.72
C TRP A 91 -8.51 -16.49 -0.69
N ALA A 92 -8.96 -15.23 -0.77
CA ALA A 92 -8.73 -14.14 0.17
C ALA A 92 -7.28 -14.02 0.68
N PRO A 93 -6.28 -13.91 -0.21
CA PRO A 93 -4.90 -13.79 0.22
C PRO A 93 -4.63 -12.47 0.93
N GLU A 94 -4.05 -12.54 2.12
CA GLU A 94 -3.58 -11.38 2.88
C GLU A 94 -2.06 -11.44 3.10
N ILE A 95 -1.35 -10.42 2.65
CA ILE A 95 0.09 -10.26 2.89
C ILE A 95 0.35 -9.45 4.16
N HIS A 96 1.25 -9.93 5.01
CA HIS A 96 1.64 -9.29 6.26
C HIS A 96 3.15 -9.24 6.43
N PHE A 97 3.67 -8.20 7.08
CA PHE A 97 5.07 -8.11 7.50
C PHE A 97 5.16 -8.15 9.03
N ILE A 98 5.56 -9.30 9.57
CA ILE A 98 5.53 -9.59 11.00
C ILE A 98 6.93 -10.03 11.43
N SER A 99 7.47 -9.39 12.48
CA SER A 99 8.78 -9.73 13.07
C SER A 99 9.91 -9.87 12.04
N GLY A 100 9.98 -8.94 11.08
CA GLY A 100 11.04 -8.91 10.07
C GLY A 100 10.84 -9.85 8.87
N LYS A 101 9.69 -10.53 8.77
CA LYS A 101 9.40 -11.51 7.72
C LYS A 101 8.07 -11.26 7.04
N TRP A 102 7.98 -11.67 5.77
CA TRP A 102 6.76 -11.64 4.99
C TRP A 102 5.99 -12.95 5.17
N TYR A 103 4.68 -12.84 5.39
CA TYR A 103 3.74 -13.95 5.46
C TYR A 103 2.58 -13.66 4.53
N VAL A 104 2.04 -14.72 3.90
CA VAL A 104 0.80 -14.63 3.14
C VAL A 104 -0.15 -15.69 3.67
N TYR A 105 -1.29 -15.25 4.20
CA TYR A 105 -2.37 -16.11 4.68
C TYR A 105 -3.43 -16.20 3.58
N PHE A 106 -3.96 -17.39 3.33
CA PHE A 106 -4.99 -17.63 2.32
C PHE A 106 -5.72 -18.93 2.67
N ALA A 107 -6.93 -19.09 2.14
CA ALA A 107 -7.64 -20.36 2.16
C ALA A 107 -7.45 -21.08 0.82
N ALA A 108 -7.52 -22.41 0.82
CA ALA A 108 -7.43 -23.24 -0.36
C ALA A 108 -8.14 -24.58 -0.12
N ASP A 109 -8.48 -25.27 -1.21
CA ASP A 109 -9.16 -26.56 -1.22
C ASP A 109 -8.43 -27.57 -2.13
N ASP A 110 -8.90 -28.83 -2.12
CA ASP A 110 -8.52 -29.86 -3.10
C ASP A 110 -9.46 -29.93 -4.33
N GLY A 111 -10.57 -29.19 -4.29
CA GLY A 111 -11.55 -29.05 -5.36
C GLY A 111 -12.78 -29.93 -5.17
N ASN A 112 -12.80 -30.72 -4.10
CA ASN A 112 -13.94 -31.55 -3.74
C ASN A 112 -14.91 -30.83 -2.79
N ASN A 113 -14.57 -29.64 -2.27
CA ASN A 113 -15.42 -28.83 -1.40
C ASN A 113 -15.95 -29.59 -0.17
N ASN A 114 -15.15 -30.53 0.36
CA ASN A 114 -15.49 -31.34 1.54
C ASN A 114 -14.86 -30.81 2.84
N ASN A 115 -14.12 -29.71 2.76
CA ASN A 115 -13.26 -29.19 3.81
C ASN A 115 -13.92 -28.10 4.67
#